data_AF-K1TGK6-F1
#
_entry.id   AF-K1TGK6-F1
#
_cell.length_a   1.000
_cell.length_b   1.000
_cell.length_c   1.000
_cell.angle_alpha   90.00
_cell.angle_beta   90.00
_cell.angle_gamma   90.00
#
_symmetry.space_group_name_H-M   'P 1'
#
loop_
_entity.id
_entity.type
_entity.pdbx_description
1 polymer ?
#
loop_
_entity_poly.entity_id
_entity_poly.type
_entity_poly.pdbx_seq_one_letter_code
_entity_poly.pdbx_strand_id
1 'polypeptide(L)'
;PLPKSAGEYRYRIEQADLLRALLSVFTRGGAAATDALQMAAPKRIVYSVRDKCRTLIDQLRERGSMPLSTLYSQCTSRSEIVATFLSVLELCSLGHLMLSEQNGEYVASFTGGVTDDILESIIE
;
A
#
# COMPACT_ATOMS: atom_id res chain seq x y z
N PRO A 1 29.93 57.22 -22.56
CA PRO A 1 30.58 56.54 -21.42
C PRO A 1 29.73 55.35 -20.94
N LEU A 2 30.20 54.12 -21.15
CA LEU A 2 29.52 52.93 -20.61
C LEU A 2 29.73 52.87 -19.09
N PRO A 3 28.69 52.69 -18.27
CA PRO A 3 28.85 52.61 -16.83
C PRO A 3 29.53 51.30 -16.44
N LYS A 4 30.36 51.43 -15.40
CA LYS A 4 31.46 50.56 -15.00
C LYS A 4 31.06 49.11 -14.62
N SER A 5 31.86 48.18 -15.15
CA SER A 5 32.31 46.89 -14.60
C SER A 5 31.29 45.95 -13.93
N ALA A 6 31.13 44.77 -14.57
CA ALA A 6 30.55 43.54 -14.06
C ALA A 6 31.27 43.03 -12.79
N GLY A 7 30.99 43.66 -11.65
CA GLY A 7 31.52 43.31 -10.34
C GLY A 7 30.45 42.61 -9.50
N GLU A 8 30.73 41.35 -9.16
CA GLU A 8 30.16 40.52 -8.09
C GLU A 8 28.64 40.57 -7.87
N TYR A 9 27.98 39.42 -8.08
CA TYR A 9 26.62 39.17 -7.62
C TYR A 9 26.58 39.28 -6.09
N ARG A 10 26.21 40.46 -5.59
CA ARG A 10 26.08 40.73 -4.16
C ARG A 10 24.72 40.20 -3.71
N TYR A 11 24.70 38.96 -3.25
CA TYR A 11 23.47 38.34 -2.74
C TYR A 11 22.98 39.10 -1.51
N ARG A 12 21.87 39.82 -1.66
CA ARG A 12 21.10 40.43 -0.57
C ARG A 12 19.68 39.91 -0.69
N ILE A 13 19.23 39.14 0.30
CA ILE A 13 17.83 38.76 0.42
C ILE A 13 17.16 39.81 1.31
N GLU A 14 16.22 40.58 0.75
CA GLU A 14 15.32 41.38 1.56
C GLU A 14 14.30 40.48 2.25
N GLN A 15 13.85 40.83 3.46
CA GLN A 15 12.85 40.02 4.20
C GLN A 15 11.58 39.78 3.38
N ALA A 16 11.20 40.75 2.54
CA ALA A 16 10.07 40.64 1.62
C ALA A 16 10.29 39.58 0.53
N ASP A 17 11.53 39.38 0.06
CA ASP A 17 11.83 38.37 -0.96
C ASP A 17 11.75 36.96 -0.39
N LEU A 18 12.17 36.79 0.87
CA LEU A 18 11.97 35.54 1.59
C LEU A 18 10.48 35.23 1.76
N LEU A 19 9.67 36.21 2.15
CA LEU A 19 8.23 36.04 2.29
C LEU A 19 7.55 35.73 0.95
N ARG A 20 7.97 36.37 -0.14
CA ARG A 20 7.46 36.08 -1.50
C ARG A 20 7.86 34.68 -1.96
N ALA A 21 9.10 34.26 -1.70
CA ALA A 21 9.56 32.92 -2.02
C ALA A 21 8.78 31.86 -1.21
N LEU A 22 8.56 32.12 0.08
CA LEU A 22 7.77 31.26 0.95
C LEU A 22 6.32 31.17 0.45
N LEU A 23 5.69 32.32 0.18
CA LEU A 23 4.33 32.39 -0.36
C LEU A 23 4.24 31.67 -1.71
N SER A 24 5.23 31.83 -2.58
CA SER A 24 5.31 31.11 -3.85
C SER A 24 5.35 29.59 -3.63
N VAL A 25 6.13 29.08 -2.68
CA VAL A 25 6.16 27.65 -2.34
C VAL A 25 4.81 27.18 -1.81
N PHE A 26 4.20 27.92 -0.88
CA PHE A 26 2.89 27.58 -0.31
C PHE A 26 1.75 27.63 -1.33
N THR A 27 1.84 28.52 -2.33
CA THR A 27 0.79 28.70 -3.36
C THR A 27 1.05 27.93 -4.65
N ARG A 28 2.26 27.35 -4.81
CA ARG A 28 2.66 26.53 -5.98
C ARG A 28 1.87 25.22 -6.10
N GLY A 29 1.25 24.76 -5.02
CA GLY A 29 0.18 23.76 -5.07
C GLY A 29 -1.18 24.43 -5.34
N GLY A 30 -1.28 25.16 -6.45
CA GLY A 30 -2.39 26.05 -6.80
C GLY A 30 -3.77 25.49 -6.42
N ALA A 31 -4.68 26.39 -6.00
CA ALA A 31 -6.10 26.19 -5.64
C ALA A 31 -6.50 24.73 -5.44
N ALA A 32 -6.80 24.35 -4.19
CA ALA A 32 -7.36 23.06 -3.78
C ALA A 32 -8.00 22.35 -4.98
N ALA A 33 -7.36 21.26 -5.43
CA ALA A 33 -7.74 20.55 -6.65
C ALA A 33 -9.26 20.51 -6.74
N THR A 34 -9.82 21.13 -7.79
CA THR A 34 -11.28 21.14 -7.99
C THR A 34 -11.79 19.72 -7.85
N ASP A 35 -12.95 19.51 -7.22
CA ASP A 35 -13.52 18.17 -6.98
C ASP A 35 -13.46 17.27 -8.24
N ALA A 36 -13.54 17.88 -9.43
CA ALA A 36 -13.37 17.21 -10.72
C ALA A 36 -12.00 16.52 -10.92
N LEU A 37 -10.87 17.14 -10.52
CA LEU A 37 -9.54 16.54 -10.61
C LEU A 37 -9.34 15.44 -9.54
N GLN A 38 -9.93 15.60 -8.35
CA GLN A 38 -9.93 14.54 -7.33
C GLN A 38 -10.77 13.33 -7.75
N MET A 39 -11.91 13.53 -8.43
CA MET A 39 -12.72 12.44 -8.98
C MET A 39 -12.05 11.73 -10.16
N ALA A 40 -11.26 12.45 -10.96
CA ALA A 40 -10.50 11.90 -12.08
C ALA A 40 -9.17 11.25 -11.65
N ALA A 41 -8.66 11.58 -10.45
CA ALA A 41 -7.46 10.97 -9.92
C ALA A 41 -7.70 9.47 -9.63
N PRO A 42 -6.77 8.59 -10.01
CA PRO A 42 -6.84 7.18 -9.64
C PRO A 42 -6.96 7.06 -8.12
N LYS A 43 -8.08 6.50 -7.65
CA LYS A 43 -8.26 6.24 -6.22
C LYS A 43 -7.25 5.19 -5.78
N ARG A 44 -6.57 5.44 -4.66
CA ARG A 44 -5.69 4.46 -4.04
C ARG A 44 -6.51 3.20 -3.74
N ILE A 45 -6.16 2.09 -4.38
CA ILE A 45 -6.77 0.79 -4.11
C ILE A 45 -6.02 0.19 -2.92
N VAL A 46 -6.54 0.39 -1.71
CA VAL A 46 -5.95 -0.18 -0.50
C VAL A 46 -6.57 -1.55 -0.27
N TYR A 47 -5.83 -2.62 -0.60
CA TYR A 47 -6.10 -3.96 -0.08
C TYR A 47 -5.02 -4.28 0.94
N SER A 48 -5.40 -4.29 2.21
CA SER A 48 -4.51 -4.63 3.32
C SER A 48 -4.22 -6.13 3.31
N VAL A 49 -2.94 -6.49 3.28
CA VAL A 49 -2.49 -7.88 3.44
C VAL A 49 -2.91 -8.39 4.81
N ARG A 50 -2.80 -7.56 5.86
CA ARG A 50 -3.24 -7.89 7.22
C ARG A 50 -4.73 -8.25 7.28
N ASP A 51 -5.60 -7.45 6.65
CA ASP A 51 -7.04 -7.72 6.64
C ASP A 51 -7.36 -9.01 5.87
N LYS A 52 -6.62 -9.25 4.78
CA LYS A 52 -6.79 -10.44 3.96
C LYS A 52 -6.26 -11.69 4.66
N CYS A 53 -5.17 -11.61 5.42
CA CYS A 53 -4.71 -12.66 6.33
C CYS A 53 -5.77 -13.03 7.37
N ARG A 54 -6.43 -12.04 8.00
CA ARG A 54 -7.53 -12.30 8.94
C ARG A 54 -8.65 -13.09 8.26
N THR A 55 -9.08 -12.64 7.09
CA THR A 55 -10.15 -13.29 6.31
C THR A 55 -9.77 -14.73 5.97
N LEU A 56 -8.52 -14.98 5.55
CA LEU A 56 -8.04 -16.33 5.25
C LEU A 56 -8.00 -17.24 6.48
N ILE A 57 -7.51 -16.73 7.63
CA ILE A 57 -7.47 -17.49 8.88
C ILE A 57 -8.88 -17.90 9.29
N ASP A 58 -9.85 -16.98 9.25
CA ASP A 58 -11.23 -17.26 9.64
C ASP A 58 -11.86 -18.33 8.71
N GLN A 59 -11.69 -18.19 7.39
CA GLN A 59 -12.19 -19.17 6.42
C GLN A 59 -11.57 -20.56 6.60
N LEU A 60 -10.25 -20.63 6.82
CA LEU A 60 -9.54 -21.89 6.99
C LEU A 60 -9.82 -22.52 8.36
N ARG A 61 -10.12 -21.73 9.39
CA ARG A 61 -10.53 -22.25 10.69
C ARG A 61 -11.94 -22.86 10.64
N GLU A 62 -12.84 -22.26 9.88
CA GLU A 62 -14.20 -22.78 9.69
C GLU A 62 -14.24 -24.03 8.81
N ARG A 63 -13.44 -24.07 7.74
CA ARG A 63 -13.49 -25.13 6.71
C ARG A 63 -12.36 -26.16 6.80
N GLY A 64 -11.36 -25.92 7.64
CA GLY A 64 -10.16 -26.74 7.83
C GLY A 64 -9.11 -26.53 6.75
N SER A 65 -9.41 -26.91 5.51
CA SER A 65 -8.51 -26.77 4.37
C SER A 65 -9.25 -26.35 3.11
N MET A 66 -8.58 -25.59 2.24
CA MET A 66 -9.18 -25.09 1.01
C MET A 66 -8.18 -25.12 -0.15
N PRO A 67 -8.60 -25.56 -1.35
CA PRO A 67 -7.76 -25.44 -2.54
C PRO A 67 -7.51 -23.98 -2.91
N LEU A 68 -6.30 -23.67 -3.39
CA LEU A 68 -5.94 -22.31 -3.79
C LEU A 68 -6.84 -21.80 -4.92
N SER A 69 -7.31 -22.65 -5.83
CA SER A 69 -8.26 -22.22 -6.88
C SER A 69 -9.56 -21.68 -6.29
N THR A 70 -10.01 -22.25 -5.15
CA THR A 70 -11.23 -21.82 -4.47
C THR A 70 -11.03 -20.49 -3.73
N LEU A 71 -9.82 -20.22 -3.22
CA LEU A 71 -9.48 -18.92 -2.65
C LEU A 71 -9.43 -17.83 -3.73
N TYR A 72 -8.79 -18.12 -4.87
CA TYR A 72 -8.68 -17.15 -5.97
C TYR A 72 -10.00 -16.91 -6.69
N SER A 73 -10.89 -17.92 -6.80
CA SER A 73 -12.20 -17.74 -7.43
C SER A 73 -13.15 -16.83 -6.65
N GLN A 74 -12.89 -16.62 -5.35
CA GLN A 74 -13.64 -15.67 -4.51
C GLN A 74 -13.19 -14.22 -4.70
N CYS A 75 -12.05 -13.98 -5.36
CA CYS A 75 -11.51 -12.64 -5.55
C CYS A 75 -12.29 -11.90 -6.65
N THR A 76 -12.69 -10.66 -6.37
CA THR A 76 -13.49 -9.80 -7.28
C THR A 76 -12.65 -8.82 -8.07
N SER A 77 -11.37 -8.66 -7.74
CA SER A 77 -10.45 -7.75 -8.42
C SER A 77 -9.03 -8.30 -8.52
N ARG A 78 -8.24 -7.77 -9.47
CA ARG A 78 -6.81 -8.15 -9.61
C ARG A 78 -5.99 -7.81 -8.37
N SER A 79 -6.27 -6.68 -7.74
CA SER A 79 -5.60 -6.27 -6.51
C SER A 79 -5.96 -7.19 -5.34
N GLU A 80 -7.20 -7.70 -5.31
CA GLU A 80 -7.60 -8.70 -4.33
C GLU A 80 -6.89 -10.04 -4.56
N ILE A 81 -6.70 -10.47 -5.81
CA ILE A 81 -5.89 -11.66 -6.13
C ILE A 81 -4.47 -11.51 -5.60
N VAL A 82 -3.85 -10.35 -5.83
CA VAL A 82 -2.50 -10.05 -5.33
C VAL A 82 -2.46 -10.05 -3.80
N ALA A 83 -3.43 -9.41 -3.13
CA ALA A 83 -3.50 -9.40 -1.67
C ALA A 83 -3.69 -10.81 -1.10
N THR A 84 -4.53 -11.65 -1.72
CA THR A 84 -4.70 -13.06 -1.32
C THR A 84 -3.39 -13.83 -1.47
N PHE A 85 -2.70 -13.67 -2.60
CA PHE A 85 -1.40 -14.32 -2.83
C PHE A 85 -0.36 -13.91 -1.80
N LEU A 86 -0.21 -12.60 -1.55
CA LEU A 86 0.72 -12.09 -0.54
C LEU A 86 0.35 -12.58 0.86
N SER A 87 -0.93 -12.64 1.20
CA SER A 87 -1.39 -13.15 2.50
C SER A 87 -1.06 -14.63 2.69
N VAL A 88 -1.20 -15.45 1.63
CA VAL A 88 -0.80 -16.85 1.67
C VAL A 88 0.71 -16.97 1.90
N LEU A 89 1.53 -16.18 1.21
CA LEU A 89 2.98 -16.18 1.40
C LEU A 89 3.40 -15.74 2.80
N GLU A 90 2.76 -14.69 3.32
CA GLU A 90 3.05 -14.15 4.65
C GLU A 90 2.69 -15.16 5.74
N LEU A 91 1.52 -15.79 5.65
CA LEU A 91 1.13 -16.82 6.62
C LEU A 91 2.00 -18.08 6.50
N CYS A 92 2.49 -18.42 5.30
CA CYS A 92 3.45 -19.50 5.12
C CYS A 92 4.82 -19.16 5.71
N SER A 93 5.32 -17.93 5.53
CA SER A 93 6.62 -17.51 6.05
C SER A 93 6.65 -17.52 7.58
N LEU A 94 5.51 -17.17 8.20
CA LEU A 94 5.32 -17.22 9.65
C LEU A 94 4.99 -18.62 10.19
N GLY A 95 4.73 -19.61 9.31
CA GLY A 95 4.41 -20.99 9.70
C GLY A 95 2.98 -21.21 10.18
N HIS A 96 2.07 -20.26 9.96
CA HIS A 96 0.65 -20.32 10.32
C HIS A 96 -0.25 -20.91 9.23
N LEU A 97 0.28 -21.08 8.01
CA LEU A 97 -0.40 -21.71 6.89
C LEU A 97 0.51 -22.73 6.22
N MET A 98 -0.02 -23.94 5.98
CA MET A 98 0.67 -25.00 5.27
C MET A 98 0.00 -25.26 3.92
N LEU A 99 0.81 -25.32 2.87
CA LEU A 99 0.41 -25.75 1.53
C LEU A 99 0.79 -27.21 1.34
N SER A 100 -0.17 -28.02 0.93
CA SER A 100 0.03 -29.42 0.54
C SER A 100 -0.40 -29.62 -0.91
N GLU A 101 0.29 -30.48 -1.64
CA GLU A 101 -0.13 -30.88 -2.98
C GLU A 101 -1.11 -32.06 -2.89
N GLN A 102 -2.30 -31.90 -3.46
CA GLN A 102 -3.35 -32.92 -3.51
C GLN A 102 -3.96 -32.94 -4.91
N ASN A 103 -3.89 -34.08 -5.61
CA ASN A 103 -4.44 -34.24 -6.97
C ASN A 103 -3.95 -33.19 -7.99
N GLY A 104 -2.70 -32.75 -7.88
CA GLY A 104 -2.12 -31.72 -8.75
C GLY A 104 -2.54 -30.28 -8.42
N GLU A 105 -3.18 -30.08 -7.27
CA GLU A 105 -3.57 -28.76 -6.77
C GLU A 105 -2.94 -28.46 -5.40
N TYR A 106 -2.63 -27.19 -5.15
CA TYR A 106 -2.20 -26.73 -3.84
C TYR A 106 -3.40 -26.48 -2.92
N VAL A 107 -3.41 -27.14 -1.77
CA VAL A 107 -4.43 -27.01 -0.73
C VAL A 107 -3.83 -26.32 0.49
N ALA A 108 -4.40 -25.19 0.86
CA ALA A 108 -4.04 -24.42 2.04
C ALA A 108 -4.76 -24.96 3.29
N SER A 109 -4.03 -25.04 4.40
CA SER A 109 -4.54 -25.46 5.70
C SER A 109 -3.95 -24.58 6.79
N PHE A 110 -4.77 -24.24 7.79
CA PHE A 110 -4.33 -23.45 8.93
C PHE A 110 -3.62 -24.35 9.94
N THR A 111 -2.40 -23.99 10.35
CA THR A 111 -1.58 -24.82 11.26
C THR A 111 -1.84 -24.52 12.74
N GLY A 112 -2.60 -23.47 13.04
CA GLY A 112 -2.91 -23.06 14.41
C GLY A 112 -2.29 -21.71 14.80
N GLY A 113 -2.69 -21.23 15.97
CA GLY A 113 -2.28 -19.95 16.53
C GLY A 113 -3.46 -19.01 16.80
N VAL A 114 -3.20 -18.00 17.64
CA VAL A 114 -4.17 -16.95 17.98
C VAL A 114 -4.14 -15.90 16.89
N THR A 115 -5.29 -15.57 16.31
CA THR A 115 -5.39 -14.72 15.12
C THR A 115 -4.73 -13.36 15.34
N ASP A 116 -4.97 -12.71 16.47
CA ASP A 116 -4.47 -11.35 16.71
C ASP A 116 -2.94 -11.32 16.84
N ASP A 117 -2.33 -12.30 17.53
CA ASP A 117 -0.87 -12.44 17.64
C ASP A 117 -0.21 -12.62 16.26
N ILE A 118 -0.83 -13.44 15.40
CA ILE A 118 -0.37 -13.65 14.03
C ILE A 118 -0.42 -12.32 13.26
N LEU A 119 -1.52 -11.58 13.36
CA LEU A 119 -1.68 -10.32 12.63
C LEU A 119 -0.75 -9.21 13.13
N GLU A 120 -0.34 -9.22 14.40
CA GLU A 120 0.68 -8.30 14.92
C GLU A 120 2.08 -8.61 14.39
N SER A 121 2.36 -9.87 14.03
CA SER A 121 3.66 -10.27 13.46
C SER A 121 3.83 -9.91 11.98
N ILE A 122 2.74 -9.56 11.29
CA ILE A 122 2.77 -9.12 9.88
C ILE A 122 3.29 -7.69 9.83
N ILE A 123 4.43 -7.49 9.17
CA ILE A 123 5.07 -6.19 9.00
C ILE A 123 4.48 -5.52 7.75
N GLU A 124 4.03 -4.26 7.88
CA GLU A 124 3.59 -3.41 6.74
C GLU A 124 4.75 -2.78 5.97
#